data_AF-A0A835Z836-F1
#
_entry.id   AF-A0A835Z836-F1
#
_cell.length_a   1.000
_cell.length_b   1.000
_cell.length_c   1.000
_cell.angle_alpha   90.00
_cell.angle_beta   90.00
_cell.angle_gamma   90.00
#
_symmetry.space_group_name_H-M   'P 1'
#
loop_
_entity.id
_entity.type
_entity.pdbx_description
1 polymer ?
#
loop_
_entity_poly.entity_id
_entity_poly.type
_entity_poly.pdbx_seq_one_letter_code
_entity_poly.pdbx_strand_id
1 'polypeptide(L)'
;MNSPNPGLHNCRFSLCSVLPPPQLVAGFLEVTGLQLAPTFENFIHKLAILPNLSFAWGCVYNATFYEKLLAMTLGPLVAVALLGCSWLWAVAREHRLRRVAGADAARAARLKALRKHWTAFLALTFLVYGTVSSIIFQTFACDYMQELDTYYLRADYSIQCYNNSEYWRYFAYAMTMFVVYPLGVPALYALLLCFKRRQHQARQGAVAAAPSVQGLEPHWDLVHASSFLWAQYKPKAEWWEMVECARRVVLTGVLVFILPGSAGQAAVSVLFAFLLTLIFMAVRPHREHAMQRQYLLGAVIVYFASMNALLIKSQVSGAQSQLVVGIVMIIISTALIVAAVAQTLYGVADLVRGSERQPSPGPLGPSNFTAGQPRPQCA
;
A
#
# COMPACT_ATOMS: atom_id res chain seq x y z
N MET A 1 -19.68 5.88 34.91
CA MET A 1 -20.06 5.49 33.53
C MET A 1 -19.75 6.65 32.61
N ASN A 2 -18.53 6.73 32.09
CA ASN A 2 -18.13 7.75 31.13
C ASN A 2 -18.15 7.12 29.74
N SER A 3 -19.16 7.48 28.94
CA SER A 3 -19.17 7.18 27.51
C SER A 3 -17.98 7.91 26.86
N PRO A 4 -17.10 7.23 26.09
CA PRO A 4 -16.02 7.91 25.40
C PRO A 4 -16.60 8.74 24.25
N ASN A 5 -16.25 10.03 24.26
CA ASN A 5 -16.61 11.05 23.28
C ASN A 5 -16.47 10.51 21.82
N PRO A 6 -17.55 10.43 21.02
CA PRO A 6 -17.49 9.91 19.65
C PRO A 6 -16.68 10.79 18.69
N GLY A 7 -16.42 12.06 19.04
CA GLY A 7 -15.65 13.00 18.22
C GLY A 7 -14.14 12.70 18.13
N LEU A 8 -13.51 12.19 19.19
CA LEU A 8 -12.06 11.92 19.19
C LEU A 8 -11.68 10.69 18.36
N HIS A 9 -12.60 9.73 18.23
CA HIS A 9 -12.41 8.53 17.41
C HIS A 9 -12.46 8.85 15.90
N ASN A 10 -13.25 9.85 15.50
CA ASN A 10 -13.32 10.31 14.12
C ASN A 10 -12.06 11.08 13.69
N CYS A 11 -11.49 11.94 14.54
CA CYS A 11 -10.26 12.67 14.21
C CYS A 11 -9.03 11.76 14.02
N ARG A 12 -8.91 10.68 14.80
CA ARG A 12 -7.79 9.72 14.67
C ARG A 12 -7.92 8.77 13.49
N PHE A 13 -9.15 8.46 13.06
CA PHE A 13 -9.39 7.73 11.82
C PHE A 13 -8.90 8.57 10.62
N SER A 14 -9.06 9.89 10.72
CA SER A 14 -8.69 10.82 9.65
C SER A 14 -7.18 10.93 9.40
N LEU A 15 -6.33 10.83 10.44
CA LEU A 15 -4.88 10.96 10.27
C LEU A 15 -4.22 9.79 9.49
N CYS A 16 -4.78 8.57 9.56
CA CYS A 16 -4.31 7.43 8.75
C CYS A 16 -4.88 7.42 7.32
N SER A 17 -5.97 8.13 7.06
CA SER A 17 -6.46 8.44 5.72
C SER A 17 -5.79 9.67 5.08
N VAL A 18 -4.89 10.33 5.82
CA VAL A 18 -4.19 11.56 5.42
C VAL A 18 -2.73 11.34 5.02
N LEU A 19 -2.17 10.13 5.22
CA LEU A 19 -0.99 9.76 4.45
C LEU A 19 -1.40 9.82 2.97
N PRO A 20 -0.57 10.40 2.06
CA PRO A 20 -0.80 10.22 0.63
C PRO A 20 -1.02 8.73 0.45
N PRO A 21 -2.09 8.30 -0.25
CA PRO A 21 -2.43 6.89 -0.30
C PRO A 21 -1.12 6.16 -0.63
N PRO A 22 -0.65 5.20 0.18
CA PRO A 22 0.64 4.58 -0.08
C PRO A 22 0.66 3.92 -1.49
N GLN A 23 -0.50 3.85 -2.13
CA GLN A 23 -0.79 3.58 -3.52
C GLN A 23 -0.25 4.59 -4.55
N LEU A 24 -0.15 5.87 -4.21
CA LEU A 24 0.36 6.94 -5.09
C LEU A 24 1.90 6.91 -5.18
N VAL A 25 2.59 6.64 -4.06
CA VAL A 25 4.05 6.42 -4.02
C VAL A 25 4.41 5.06 -4.63
N ALA A 26 3.62 4.02 -4.36
CA ALA A 26 3.81 2.70 -4.96
C ALA A 26 3.46 2.63 -6.46
N GLY A 27 2.51 3.45 -6.94
CA GLY A 27 2.16 3.54 -8.36
C GLY A 27 3.30 4.09 -9.23
N PHE A 28 4.17 4.90 -8.63
CA PHE A 28 5.35 5.45 -9.29
C PHE A 28 6.51 4.43 -9.34
N LEU A 29 6.61 3.55 -8.34
CA LEU A 29 7.56 2.42 -8.31
C LEU A 29 7.24 1.34 -9.35
N GLU A 30 5.99 1.25 -9.82
CA GLU A 30 5.56 0.26 -10.82
C GLU A 30 6.13 0.50 -12.23
N VAL A 31 6.65 1.70 -12.49
CA VAL A 31 7.16 2.09 -13.82
C VAL A 31 8.64 1.70 -13.99
N THR A 32 9.31 1.21 -12.94
CA THR A 32 10.75 0.92 -12.94
C THR A 32 11.18 -0.30 -13.79
N GLY A 33 10.24 -1.04 -14.36
CA GLY A 33 10.50 -2.17 -15.27
C GLY A 33 10.38 -1.86 -16.78
N LEU A 34 9.99 -0.64 -17.15
CA LEU A 34 9.82 -0.22 -18.55
C LEU A 34 10.98 0.69 -18.96
N GLN A 35 11.55 0.48 -20.16
CA GLN A 35 12.49 1.44 -20.76
C GLN A 35 11.73 2.72 -21.10
N LEU A 36 11.90 3.74 -20.26
CA LEU A 36 11.23 5.02 -20.40
C LEU A 36 12.15 6.01 -21.12
N ALA A 37 11.60 7.17 -21.50
CA ALA A 37 12.44 8.26 -21.98
C ALA A 37 13.51 8.57 -20.92
N PRO A 38 14.80 8.70 -21.29
CA PRO A 38 15.91 8.79 -20.34
C PRO A 38 15.78 9.97 -19.37
N THR A 39 15.17 11.07 -19.81
CA THR A 39 14.87 12.24 -18.97
C THR A 39 13.86 11.91 -17.87
N PHE A 40 12.81 11.15 -18.20
CA PHE A 40 11.80 10.72 -17.23
C PHE A 40 12.37 9.67 -16.29
N GLU A 41 13.17 8.73 -16.79
CA GLU A 41 13.83 7.71 -15.97
C GLU A 41 14.68 8.35 -14.85
N ASN A 42 15.50 9.34 -15.20
CA ASN A 42 16.30 10.10 -14.22
C ASN A 42 15.44 10.82 -13.16
N PHE A 43 14.26 11.32 -13.55
CA PHE A 43 13.30 11.91 -12.62
C PHE A 43 12.70 10.87 -11.69
N ILE A 44 12.30 9.70 -12.21
CA ILE A 44 11.82 8.57 -11.42
C ILE A 44 12.88 8.15 -10.39
N HIS A 45 14.13 7.97 -10.84
CA HIS A 45 15.26 7.58 -9.99
C HIS A 45 15.46 8.54 -8.81
N LYS A 46 15.35 9.85 -9.04
CA LYS A 46 15.46 10.88 -7.99
C LYS A 46 14.26 10.93 -7.06
N LEU A 47 13.06 10.58 -7.50
CA LEU A 47 11.85 10.55 -6.67
C LEU A 47 11.74 9.26 -5.85
N ALA A 48 12.35 8.17 -6.30
CA ALA A 48 12.36 6.89 -5.61
C ALA A 48 13.22 6.84 -4.33
N ILE A 49 13.79 7.97 -3.88
CA ILE A 49 14.64 8.08 -2.68
C ILE A 49 13.91 7.70 -1.38
N LEU A 50 12.58 7.85 -1.31
CA LEU A 50 11.79 7.59 -0.10
C LEU A 50 11.49 6.10 0.16
N PRO A 51 11.14 5.28 -0.86
CA PRO A 51 10.94 3.83 -0.67
C PRO A 51 12.15 2.95 -1.03
N ASN A 52 13.10 3.41 -1.85
CA ASN A 52 14.34 2.67 -2.13
C ASN A 52 15.46 3.13 -1.18
N LEU A 53 15.46 2.60 0.05
CA LEU A 53 16.67 2.59 0.88
C LEU A 53 17.87 1.98 0.12
N SER A 54 17.59 1.14 -0.88
CA SER A 54 18.51 0.41 -1.76
C SER A 54 19.60 1.26 -2.43
N PHE A 55 19.29 2.51 -2.80
CA PHE A 55 20.22 3.31 -3.63
C PHE A 55 21.30 4.02 -2.81
N ALA A 56 21.01 4.39 -1.56
CA ALA A 56 22.00 5.00 -0.68
C ALA A 56 23.13 4.02 -0.31
N TRP A 57 22.84 2.72 -0.25
CA TRP A 57 23.81 1.69 0.13
C TRP A 57 24.60 1.16 -1.08
N GLY A 58 24.00 1.12 -2.28
CA GLY A 58 24.68 0.64 -3.51
C GLY A 58 25.79 1.57 -4.04
N CYS A 59 25.76 2.87 -3.70
CA CYS A 59 26.86 3.79 -4.03
C CYS A 59 27.97 3.82 -2.97
N VAL A 60 27.76 3.20 -1.80
CA VAL A 60 28.74 3.19 -0.68
C VAL A 60 29.35 1.79 -0.51
N TYR A 61 28.67 0.74 -0.96
CA TYR A 61 29.13 -0.65 -0.94
C TYR A 61 28.77 -1.34 -2.27
N ASN A 62 29.72 -2.09 -2.86
CA ASN A 62 29.47 -2.98 -4.00
C ASN A 62 28.62 -4.18 -3.55
N ALA A 63 27.36 -3.94 -3.25
CA ALA A 63 26.43 -4.98 -2.83
C ALA A 63 26.02 -5.84 -4.03
N THR A 64 26.23 -7.16 -3.92
CA THR A 64 25.80 -8.15 -4.89
C THR A 64 24.27 -8.19 -5.01
N PHE A 65 23.73 -8.72 -6.11
CA PHE A 65 22.27 -8.91 -6.26
C PHE A 65 21.66 -9.70 -5.09
N TYR A 66 22.36 -10.73 -4.60
CA TYR A 66 21.90 -11.55 -3.49
C TYR A 66 21.84 -10.79 -2.15
N GLU A 67 22.80 -9.91 -1.87
CA GLU A 67 22.73 -9.05 -0.69
C GLU A 67 21.54 -8.09 -0.75
N LYS A 68 21.25 -7.54 -1.94
CA LYS A 68 20.06 -6.71 -2.16
C LYS A 68 18.78 -7.51 -1.92
N LEU A 69 18.71 -8.73 -2.44
CA LEU A 69 17.57 -9.64 -2.22
C LEU A 69 17.35 -9.85 -0.72
N LEU A 70 18.39 -10.25 0.01
CA LEU A 70 18.33 -10.49 1.46
C LEU A 70 17.95 -9.23 2.24
N ALA A 71 18.53 -8.08 1.92
CA ALA A 71 18.23 -6.84 2.63
C ALA A 71 16.77 -6.41 2.44
N MET A 72 16.24 -6.53 1.22
CA MET A 72 14.86 -6.14 0.90
C MET A 72 13.82 -7.09 1.50
N THR A 73 14.10 -8.39 1.59
CA THR A 73 13.17 -9.37 2.18
C THR A 73 13.31 -9.47 3.70
N LEU A 74 14.53 -9.45 4.25
CA LEU A 74 14.76 -9.56 5.70
C LEU A 74 14.48 -8.26 6.43
N GLY A 75 14.72 -7.09 5.82
CA GLY A 75 14.47 -5.78 6.43
C GLY A 75 13.05 -5.63 6.98
N PRO A 76 11.99 -5.89 6.18
CA PRO A 76 10.62 -5.90 6.65
C PRO A 76 10.37 -6.93 7.76
N LEU A 77 10.98 -8.13 7.71
CA LEU A 77 10.82 -9.14 8.77
C LEU A 77 11.43 -8.67 10.10
N VAL A 78 12.59 -8.01 10.05
CA VAL A 78 13.20 -7.39 11.24
C VAL A 78 12.29 -6.29 11.79
N ALA A 79 11.73 -5.44 10.94
CA ALA A 79 10.77 -4.42 11.38
C ALA A 79 9.51 -5.03 12.02
N VAL A 80 8.99 -6.14 11.48
CA VAL A 80 7.89 -6.91 12.10
C VAL A 80 8.32 -7.50 13.45
N ALA A 81 9.54 -8.04 13.56
CA ALA A 81 10.06 -8.56 14.82
C ALA A 81 10.19 -7.45 15.88
N LEU A 82 10.65 -6.26 15.51
CA LEU A 82 10.70 -5.08 16.40
C LEU A 82 9.30 -4.65 16.85
N LEU A 83 8.31 -4.66 15.96
CA LEU A 83 6.90 -4.44 16.33
C LEU A 83 6.38 -5.52 17.30
N GLY A 84 6.83 -6.77 17.13
CA GLY A 84 6.56 -7.86 18.07
C GLY A 84 7.18 -7.61 19.45
N CYS A 85 8.42 -7.15 19.51
CA CYS A 85 9.08 -6.78 20.76
C CYS A 85 8.38 -5.61 21.46
N SER A 86 7.98 -4.57 20.73
CA SER A 86 7.22 -3.44 21.30
C SER A 86 5.84 -3.87 21.78
N TRP A 87 5.22 -4.85 21.13
CA TRP A 87 3.97 -5.48 21.56
C TRP A 87 4.16 -6.25 22.88
N LEU A 88 5.20 -7.10 22.99
CA LEU A 88 5.52 -7.81 24.22
C LEU A 88 5.79 -6.83 25.39
N TRP A 89 6.49 -5.73 25.11
CA TRP A 89 6.71 -4.68 26.10
C TRP A 89 5.40 -3.98 26.53
N ALA A 90 4.49 -3.73 25.59
CA ALA A 90 3.17 -3.18 25.89
C ALA A 90 2.34 -4.14 26.77
N VAL A 91 2.40 -5.44 26.52
CA VAL A 91 1.75 -6.47 27.35
C VAL A 91 2.39 -6.54 28.75
N ALA A 92 3.71 -6.48 28.86
CA ALA A 92 4.38 -6.42 30.16
C ALA A 92 3.99 -5.16 30.96
N ARG A 93 3.85 -4.02 30.27
CA ARG A 93 3.33 -2.78 30.86
C ARG A 93 1.87 -2.91 31.28
N GLU A 94 1.05 -3.62 30.52
CA GLU A 94 -0.34 -3.92 30.88
C GLU A 94 -0.41 -4.68 32.21
N HIS A 95 0.41 -5.73 32.39
CA HIS A 95 0.45 -6.49 33.65
C HIS A 95 0.78 -5.61 34.86
N ARG A 96 1.67 -4.61 34.70
CA ARG A 96 1.95 -3.62 35.74
C ARG A 96 0.78 -2.65 35.97
N LEU A 97 0.20 -2.11 34.89
CA LEU A 97 -0.95 -1.21 34.95
C LEU A 97 -2.17 -1.86 35.62
N ARG A 98 -2.40 -3.17 35.39
CA ARG A 98 -3.47 -3.93 36.05
C ARG A 98 -3.36 -3.88 37.58
N ARG A 99 -2.12 -3.94 38.11
CA ARG A 99 -1.88 -3.92 39.56
C ARG A 99 -2.10 -2.55 40.19
N VAL A 100 -1.86 -1.46 39.45
CA VAL A 100 -1.90 -0.08 39.98
C VAL A 100 -3.22 0.64 39.68
N ALA A 101 -3.74 0.50 38.46
CA ALA A 101 -4.87 1.30 37.94
C ALA A 101 -6.15 0.46 37.68
N GLY A 102 -6.11 -0.84 38.01
CA GLY A 102 -7.24 -1.75 37.84
C GLY A 102 -7.36 -2.38 36.45
N ALA A 103 -8.31 -3.32 36.32
CA ALA A 103 -8.47 -4.16 35.13
C ALA A 103 -8.97 -3.40 33.89
N ASP A 104 -9.84 -2.41 34.06
CA ASP A 104 -10.46 -1.70 32.93
C ASP A 104 -9.49 -0.74 32.24
N ALA A 105 -8.66 -0.03 33.00
CA ALA A 105 -7.60 0.82 32.46
C ALA A 105 -6.58 0.00 31.64
N ALA A 106 -6.25 -1.20 32.11
CA ALA A 106 -5.35 -2.10 31.41
C ALA A 106 -5.94 -2.67 30.12
N ARG A 107 -7.23 -3.08 30.13
CA ARG A 107 -7.95 -3.52 28.92
C ARG A 107 -7.96 -2.43 27.85
N ALA A 108 -8.26 -1.19 28.24
CA ALA A 108 -8.25 -0.05 27.31
C ALA A 108 -6.84 0.22 26.74
N ALA A 109 -5.78 0.07 27.53
CA ALA A 109 -4.41 0.20 27.06
C ALA A 109 -4.03 -0.91 26.06
N ARG A 110 -4.45 -2.16 26.32
CA ARG A 110 -4.20 -3.32 25.44
C ARG A 110 -4.83 -3.14 24.06
N LEU A 111 -6.11 -2.76 24.00
CA LEU A 111 -6.81 -2.56 22.72
C LEU A 111 -6.17 -1.43 21.89
N LYS A 112 -5.78 -0.33 22.55
CA LYS A 112 -5.04 0.76 21.89
C LYS A 112 -3.69 0.29 21.35
N ALA A 113 -2.96 -0.52 22.11
CA ALA A 113 -1.70 -1.09 21.65
C ALA A 113 -1.93 -2.07 20.49
N LEU A 114 -2.90 -2.98 20.58
CA LEU A 114 -3.22 -3.95 19.52
C LEU A 114 -3.51 -3.25 18.21
N ARG A 115 -4.42 -2.27 18.24
CA ARG A 115 -4.82 -1.51 17.07
C ARG A 115 -3.64 -0.81 16.41
N LYS A 116 -2.79 -0.14 17.21
CA LYS A 116 -1.60 0.56 16.69
C LYS A 116 -0.61 -0.39 16.02
N HIS A 117 -0.26 -1.50 16.69
CA HIS A 117 0.71 -2.46 16.14
C HIS A 117 0.16 -3.15 14.90
N TRP A 118 -1.13 -3.50 14.89
CA TRP A 118 -1.78 -4.13 13.75
C TRP A 118 -1.87 -3.18 12.54
N THR A 119 -2.27 -1.92 12.74
CA THR A 119 -2.27 -0.93 11.67
C THR A 119 -0.86 -0.67 11.14
N ALA A 120 0.15 -0.58 12.02
CA ALA A 120 1.55 -0.42 11.60
C ALA A 120 2.07 -1.62 10.80
N PHE A 121 1.76 -2.84 11.24
CA PHE A 121 2.12 -4.08 10.54
C PHE A 121 1.51 -4.11 9.13
N LEU A 122 0.20 -3.90 9.02
CA LEU A 122 -0.47 -3.91 7.71
C LEU A 122 0.05 -2.80 6.79
N ALA A 123 0.33 -1.61 7.32
CA ALA A 123 0.89 -0.50 6.55
C ALA A 123 2.31 -0.78 6.07
N LEU A 124 3.15 -1.39 6.90
CA LEU A 124 4.49 -1.84 6.53
C LEU A 124 4.43 -2.86 5.39
N THR A 125 3.63 -3.91 5.55
CA THR A 125 3.43 -4.94 4.53
C THR A 125 2.95 -4.33 3.22
N PHE A 126 2.01 -3.38 3.29
CA PHE A 126 1.48 -2.69 2.12
C PHE A 126 2.55 -1.88 1.36
N LEU A 127 3.41 -1.18 2.10
CA LEU A 127 4.48 -0.34 1.55
C LEU A 127 5.55 -1.17 0.84
N VAL A 128 5.99 -2.26 1.47
CA VAL A 128 7.12 -3.08 0.99
C VAL A 128 6.70 -4.10 -0.07
N TYR A 129 5.40 -4.42 -0.18
CA TYR A 129 4.90 -5.46 -1.08
C TYR A 129 5.38 -5.31 -2.52
N GLY A 130 5.30 -4.10 -3.09
CA GLY A 130 5.64 -3.86 -4.50
C GLY A 130 7.12 -4.09 -4.79
N THR A 131 8.00 -3.52 -3.96
CA THR A 131 9.45 -3.61 -4.13
C THR A 131 9.97 -5.02 -3.86
N VAL A 132 9.51 -5.66 -2.78
CA VAL A 132 9.91 -7.02 -2.41
C VAL A 132 9.42 -8.04 -3.43
N SER A 133 8.19 -7.90 -3.93
CA SER A 133 7.69 -8.81 -4.97
C SER A 133 8.53 -8.70 -6.25
N SER A 134 8.86 -7.48 -6.68
CA SER A 134 9.66 -7.25 -7.90
C SER A 134 11.03 -7.93 -7.84
N ILE A 135 11.81 -7.73 -6.76
CA ILE A 135 13.14 -8.33 -6.64
C ILE A 135 13.10 -9.87 -6.54
N ILE A 136 12.04 -10.43 -5.92
CA ILE A 136 11.82 -11.88 -5.90
C ILE A 136 11.61 -12.41 -7.33
N PHE A 137 10.74 -11.78 -8.13
CA PHE A 137 10.55 -12.20 -9.52
C PHE A 137 11.82 -12.05 -10.37
N GLN A 138 12.60 -10.99 -10.17
CA GLN A 138 13.87 -10.79 -10.87
C GLN A 138 14.87 -11.93 -10.63
N THR A 139 14.82 -12.60 -9.47
CA THR A 139 15.69 -13.73 -9.14
C THR A 139 15.47 -14.94 -10.06
N PHE A 140 14.28 -15.07 -10.65
CA PHE A 140 13.97 -16.18 -11.56
C PHE A 140 14.21 -15.84 -13.04
N ALA A 141 14.51 -14.58 -13.37
CA ALA A 141 14.66 -14.11 -14.75
C ALA A 141 16.10 -14.29 -15.26
N CYS A 142 16.35 -15.37 -16.00
CA CYS A 142 17.64 -15.63 -16.65
C CYS A 142 17.58 -15.38 -18.16
N ASP A 143 18.67 -14.85 -18.72
CA ASP A 143 18.90 -14.70 -20.15
C ASP A 143 19.96 -15.69 -20.64
N TYR A 144 19.78 -16.20 -21.85
CA TYR A 144 20.71 -17.10 -22.49
C TYR A 144 21.74 -16.30 -23.32
N MET A 145 23.03 -16.51 -23.06
CA MET A 145 24.10 -15.91 -23.85
C MET A 145 24.61 -16.90 -24.89
N GLN A 146 24.36 -16.60 -26.16
CA GLN A 146 24.74 -17.47 -27.30
C GLN A 146 26.25 -17.69 -27.40
N GLU A 147 27.06 -16.68 -27.06
CA GLU A 147 28.52 -16.74 -27.17
C GLU A 147 29.17 -17.68 -26.15
N LEU A 148 28.55 -17.84 -24.97
CA LEU A 148 29.09 -18.65 -23.86
C LEU A 148 28.33 -19.98 -23.66
N ASP A 149 27.23 -20.20 -24.39
CA ASP A 149 26.34 -21.38 -24.24
C ASP A 149 25.83 -21.57 -22.79
N THR A 150 25.65 -20.47 -22.06
CA THR A 150 25.24 -20.49 -20.65
C THR A 150 24.18 -19.43 -20.33
N TYR A 151 23.42 -19.67 -19.27
CA TYR A 151 22.39 -18.76 -18.76
C TYR A 151 22.95 -17.85 -17.67
N TYR A 152 22.59 -16.58 -17.70
CA TYR A 152 22.97 -15.57 -16.72
C TYR A 152 21.75 -14.85 -16.16
N LEU A 153 21.84 -14.37 -14.93
CA LEU A 153 20.75 -13.63 -14.30
C LEU A 153 20.60 -12.25 -14.95
N ARG A 154 19.40 -11.90 -15.43
CA ARG A 154 19.17 -10.63 -16.13
C ARG A 154 19.43 -9.40 -15.26
N ALA A 155 19.12 -9.50 -13.96
CA ALA A 155 19.32 -8.42 -13.01
C ALA A 155 20.81 -8.17 -12.70
N ASP A 156 21.65 -9.19 -12.87
CA ASP A 156 23.10 -9.11 -12.62
C ASP A 156 23.83 -10.21 -13.42
N TYR A 157 24.37 -9.83 -14.57
CA TYR A 157 25.07 -10.73 -15.49
C TYR A 157 26.39 -11.30 -14.94
N SER A 158 26.83 -10.90 -13.74
CA SER A 158 27.95 -11.56 -13.06
C SER A 158 27.59 -12.96 -12.53
N ILE A 159 26.29 -13.27 -12.44
CA ILE A 159 25.77 -14.50 -11.84
C ILE A 159 25.33 -15.47 -12.94
N GLN A 160 25.95 -16.67 -12.96
CA GLN A 160 25.54 -17.78 -13.83
C GLN A 160 24.34 -18.54 -13.24
N CYS A 161 23.27 -18.70 -14.03
CA CYS A 161 22.12 -19.51 -13.69
C CYS A 161 22.41 -21.00 -13.91
N TYR A 162 21.81 -21.87 -13.08
CA TYR A 162 21.82 -23.33 -13.14
C TYR A 162 23.17 -24.05 -12.92
N ASN A 163 24.30 -23.44 -13.32
CA ASN A 163 25.64 -24.04 -13.18
C ASN A 163 26.28 -23.79 -11.81
N ASN A 164 25.86 -22.74 -11.10
CA ASN A 164 26.38 -22.40 -9.77
C ASN A 164 25.51 -23.00 -8.64
N SER A 165 26.13 -23.68 -7.67
CA SER A 165 25.45 -24.19 -6.47
C SER A 165 24.86 -23.09 -5.58
N GLU A 166 25.41 -21.88 -5.62
CA GLU A 166 24.88 -20.73 -4.89
C GLU A 166 23.55 -20.27 -5.46
N TYR A 167 23.40 -20.30 -6.79
CA TYR A 167 22.15 -19.97 -7.46
C TYR A 167 20.98 -20.81 -6.93
N TRP A 168 21.17 -22.12 -6.78
CA TRP A 168 20.12 -23.01 -6.25
C TRP A 168 19.74 -22.71 -4.80
N ARG A 169 20.69 -22.28 -3.96
CA ARG A 169 20.40 -21.85 -2.58
C ARG A 169 19.54 -20.59 -2.56
N TYR A 170 19.90 -19.60 -3.38
CA TYR A 170 19.12 -18.36 -3.50
C TYR A 170 17.80 -18.55 -4.24
N PHE A 171 17.71 -19.51 -5.16
CA PHE A 171 16.48 -19.90 -5.81
C PHE A 171 15.47 -20.49 -4.81
N ALA A 172 15.92 -21.43 -3.97
CA ALA A 172 15.08 -22.00 -2.91
C ALA A 172 14.64 -20.94 -1.88
N TYR A 173 15.55 -20.02 -1.54
CA TYR A 173 15.23 -18.86 -0.70
C TYR A 173 14.16 -17.96 -1.33
N ALA A 174 14.34 -17.58 -2.59
CA ALA A 174 13.41 -16.73 -3.33
C ALA A 174 12.04 -17.40 -3.47
N MET A 175 11.98 -18.72 -3.67
CA MET A 175 10.71 -19.47 -3.71
C MET A 175 10.00 -19.45 -2.36
N THR A 176 10.74 -19.55 -1.26
CA THR A 176 10.15 -19.42 0.08
C THR A 176 9.57 -18.01 0.28
N MET A 177 10.31 -16.98 -0.12
CA MET A 177 9.86 -15.58 -0.02
C MET A 177 8.71 -15.25 -0.97
N PHE A 178 8.63 -15.92 -2.13
CA PHE A 178 7.52 -15.80 -3.08
C PHE A 178 6.17 -16.19 -2.43
N VAL A 179 6.17 -17.28 -1.65
CA VAL A 179 4.98 -17.69 -0.88
C VAL A 179 4.64 -16.67 0.20
N VAL A 180 5.64 -16.09 0.87
CA VAL A 180 5.43 -15.12 1.95
C VAL A 180 4.88 -13.78 1.44
N TYR A 181 5.44 -13.25 0.36
CA TYR A 181 5.16 -11.88 -0.11
C TYR A 181 4.14 -11.84 -1.26
N PRO A 182 4.49 -12.17 -2.52
CA PRO A 182 3.55 -12.19 -3.64
C PRO A 182 2.24 -12.94 -3.39
N LEU A 183 2.27 -14.08 -2.68
CA LEU A 183 1.06 -14.86 -2.39
C LEU A 183 0.48 -14.59 -1.00
N GLY A 184 1.33 -14.55 0.03
CA GLY A 184 0.90 -14.44 1.42
C GLY A 184 0.23 -13.11 1.74
N VAL A 185 0.72 -11.99 1.20
CA VAL A 185 0.16 -10.66 1.47
C VAL A 185 -1.24 -10.48 0.87
N PRO A 186 -1.49 -10.75 -0.42
CA PRO A 186 -2.84 -10.69 -0.97
C PRO A 186 -3.79 -11.69 -0.32
N ALA A 187 -3.29 -12.89 0.03
CA ALA A 187 -4.09 -13.88 0.75
C ALA A 187 -4.49 -13.39 2.14
N LEU A 188 -3.57 -12.78 2.91
CA LEU A 188 -3.88 -12.15 4.19
C LEU A 188 -4.96 -11.08 4.04
N TYR A 189 -4.84 -10.21 3.03
CA TYR A 189 -5.81 -9.15 2.76
C TYR A 189 -7.18 -9.72 2.39
N ALA A 190 -7.23 -10.74 1.51
CA ALA A 190 -8.45 -11.44 1.17
C ALA A 190 -9.11 -12.10 2.38
N LEU A 191 -8.33 -12.78 3.23
CA LEU A 191 -8.82 -13.40 4.46
C LEU A 191 -9.40 -12.37 5.43
N LEU A 192 -8.73 -11.25 5.68
CA LEU A 192 -9.24 -10.17 6.53
C LEU A 192 -10.56 -9.60 6.01
N LEU A 193 -10.68 -9.42 4.70
CA LEU A 193 -11.92 -8.97 4.07
C LEU A 193 -13.04 -10.01 4.20
N CYS A 194 -12.73 -11.30 4.01
CA CYS A 194 -13.67 -12.40 4.18
C CYS A 194 -14.17 -12.51 5.63
N PHE A 195 -13.28 -12.42 6.61
CA PHE A 195 -13.66 -12.44 8.03
C PHE A 195 -14.57 -11.26 8.38
N LYS A 196 -14.22 -10.05 7.92
CA LYS A 196 -15.05 -8.85 8.08
C LYS A 196 -16.46 -9.05 7.50
N ARG A 197 -16.57 -9.58 6.27
CA ARG A 197 -17.86 -9.82 5.61
C ARG A 197 -18.69 -10.86 6.35
N ARG A 198 -18.09 -11.98 6.76
CA ARG A 198 -18.75 -13.04 7.54
C ARG A 198 -19.28 -12.51 8.87
N GLN A 199 -18.47 -11.72 9.58
CA GLN A 199 -18.88 -11.10 10.84
C GLN A 199 -20.06 -10.13 10.64
N HIS A 200 -20.00 -9.29 9.60
CA HIS A 200 -21.07 -8.34 9.31
C HIS A 200 -22.41 -9.05 9.03
N GLN A 201 -22.36 -10.14 8.26
CA GLN A 201 -23.53 -10.97 7.98
C GLN A 201 -24.06 -11.65 9.26
N ALA A 202 -23.19 -12.24 10.07
CA ALA A 202 -23.59 -12.87 11.34
C ALA A 202 -24.24 -11.88 12.30
N ARG A 203 -23.72 -10.64 12.39
CA ARG A 203 -24.29 -9.58 13.23
C ARG A 203 -25.66 -9.12 12.72
N GLN A 204 -25.83 -8.98 11.40
CA GLN A 204 -27.12 -8.63 10.82
C GLN A 204 -28.18 -9.69 11.12
N GLY A 205 -27.83 -10.98 11.02
CA GLY A 205 -28.71 -12.09 11.41
C GLY A 205 -29.05 -12.09 12.90
N ALA A 206 -28.07 -11.87 13.78
CA ALA A 206 -28.29 -11.83 15.24
C ALA A 206 -29.18 -10.65 15.67
N VAL A 207 -28.97 -9.46 15.09
CA VAL A 207 -29.79 -8.26 15.38
C VAL A 207 -31.23 -8.45 14.87
N ALA A 208 -31.41 -9.14 13.75
CA ALA A 208 -32.75 -9.49 13.25
C ALA A 208 -33.47 -10.52 14.15
N ALA A 209 -32.72 -11.44 14.78
CA ALA A 209 -33.29 -12.46 15.67
C ALA A 209 -33.56 -11.97 17.10
N ALA A 210 -32.74 -11.05 17.64
CA ALA A 210 -32.89 -10.52 18.99
C ALA A 210 -32.35 -9.07 19.09
N PRO A 211 -33.20 -8.04 19.01
CA PRO A 211 -32.77 -6.63 18.97
C PRO A 211 -32.17 -6.10 20.29
N SER A 212 -32.22 -6.85 21.39
CA SER A 212 -31.81 -6.40 22.74
C SER A 212 -30.35 -6.70 23.12
N VAL A 213 -29.57 -7.43 22.31
CA VAL A 213 -28.17 -7.78 22.63
C VAL A 213 -27.19 -6.78 22.01
N GLN A 214 -27.04 -5.61 22.64
CA GLN A 214 -26.10 -4.55 22.20
C GLN A 214 -24.70 -4.62 22.83
N GLY A 215 -24.41 -5.64 23.64
CA GLY A 215 -23.27 -5.60 24.58
C GLY A 215 -22.06 -6.49 24.32
N LEU A 216 -22.06 -7.38 23.33
CA LEU A 216 -21.00 -8.39 23.20
C LEU A 216 -20.19 -8.20 21.91
N GLU A 217 -18.90 -7.86 22.06
CA GLU A 217 -17.75 -8.62 21.53
C GLU A 217 -16.54 -7.70 21.27
N PRO A 218 -15.35 -7.96 21.84
CA PRO A 218 -14.12 -7.16 21.66
C PRO A 218 -13.40 -7.36 20.29
N HIS A 219 -13.92 -8.17 19.37
CA HIS A 219 -13.18 -8.53 18.14
C HIS A 219 -13.30 -7.52 16.98
N TRP A 220 -14.17 -6.50 17.09
CA TRP A 220 -14.30 -5.44 16.07
C TRP A 220 -13.08 -4.50 16.00
N ASP A 221 -12.26 -4.46 17.06
CA ASP A 221 -11.10 -3.57 17.15
C ASP A 221 -10.01 -3.91 16.11
N LEU A 222 -9.76 -5.19 15.85
CA LEU A 222 -8.78 -5.63 14.84
C LEU A 222 -9.28 -5.39 13.41
N VAL A 223 -10.58 -5.62 13.19
CA VAL A 223 -11.23 -5.32 11.90
C VAL A 223 -11.18 -3.80 11.64
N HIS A 224 -11.40 -2.97 12.66
CA HIS A 224 -11.24 -1.52 12.57
C HIS A 224 -9.79 -1.09 12.35
N ALA A 225 -8.80 -1.86 12.77
CA ALA A 225 -7.39 -1.58 12.51
C ALA A 225 -7.01 -1.80 11.04
N SER A 226 -7.74 -2.66 10.31
CA SER A 226 -7.60 -2.86 8.86
C SER A 226 -8.40 -1.86 8.01
N SER A 227 -9.15 -0.95 8.64
CA SER A 227 -10.06 -0.05 7.94
C SER A 227 -9.36 0.81 6.89
N PHE A 228 -8.11 1.20 7.13
CA PHE A 228 -7.37 2.08 6.22
C PHE A 228 -7.18 1.46 4.82
N LEU A 229 -7.11 0.12 4.71
CA LEU A 229 -6.98 -0.53 3.39
C LEU A 229 -8.25 -0.33 2.55
N TRP A 230 -9.42 -0.49 3.18
CA TRP A 230 -10.69 -0.56 2.46
C TRP A 230 -11.54 0.71 2.56
N ALA A 231 -11.23 1.63 3.47
CA ALA A 231 -12.06 2.81 3.76
C ALA A 231 -12.22 3.73 2.55
N GLN A 232 -11.19 3.78 1.69
CA GLN A 232 -11.17 4.53 0.44
C GLN A 232 -12.13 3.97 -0.62
N TYR A 233 -12.52 2.68 -0.54
CA TYR A 233 -13.36 2.01 -1.53
C TYR A 233 -14.82 1.96 -1.11
N LYS A 234 -15.72 2.01 -2.10
CA LYS A 234 -17.16 1.79 -1.89
C LYS A 234 -17.38 0.41 -1.25
N PRO A 235 -18.38 0.24 -0.37
CA PRO A 235 -18.64 -1.04 0.31
C PRO A 235 -18.76 -2.26 -0.63
N LYS A 236 -19.26 -2.06 -1.86
CA LYS A 236 -19.39 -3.12 -2.87
C LYS A 236 -18.08 -3.43 -3.62
N ALA A 237 -17.09 -2.53 -3.55
CA ALA A 237 -15.84 -2.58 -4.31
C ALA A 237 -14.58 -2.75 -3.41
N GLU A 238 -14.73 -3.19 -2.16
CA GLU A 238 -13.59 -3.37 -1.22
C GLU A 238 -12.57 -4.43 -1.69
N TRP A 239 -12.97 -5.31 -2.62
CA TRP A 239 -12.09 -6.30 -3.23
C TRP A 239 -11.08 -5.66 -4.21
N TRP A 240 -11.24 -4.39 -4.56
CA TRP A 240 -10.36 -3.66 -5.48
C TRP A 240 -8.91 -3.63 -4.99
N GLU A 241 -8.68 -3.64 -3.68
CA GLU A 241 -7.33 -3.73 -3.11
C GLU A 241 -6.55 -4.94 -3.64
N MET A 242 -7.23 -6.08 -3.85
CA MET A 242 -6.60 -7.29 -4.37
C MET A 242 -6.27 -7.15 -5.86
N VAL A 243 -7.08 -6.38 -6.61
CA VAL A 243 -6.77 -6.02 -8.00
C VAL A 243 -5.53 -5.14 -8.05
N GLU A 244 -5.39 -4.18 -7.14
CA GLU A 244 -4.19 -3.35 -7.04
C GLU A 244 -2.95 -4.17 -6.71
N CYS A 245 -3.05 -5.13 -5.78
CA CYS A 245 -1.96 -6.06 -5.48
C CYS A 245 -1.57 -6.92 -6.70
N ALA A 246 -2.55 -7.43 -7.44
CA ALA A 246 -2.31 -8.22 -8.64
C ALA A 246 -1.69 -7.37 -9.76
N ARG A 247 -2.22 -6.16 -9.98
CA ARG A 247 -1.69 -5.19 -10.94
C ARG A 247 -0.22 -4.89 -10.70
N ARG A 248 0.18 -4.67 -9.44
CA ARG A 248 1.58 -4.46 -9.04
C ARG A 248 2.47 -5.63 -9.42
N VAL A 249 2.09 -6.84 -9.03
CA VAL A 249 2.88 -8.04 -9.30
C VAL A 249 2.99 -8.32 -10.79
N VAL A 250 1.91 -8.12 -11.55
CA VAL A 250 1.94 -8.35 -13.00
C VAL A 250 2.85 -7.35 -13.70
N LEU A 251 2.71 -6.05 -13.38
CA LEU A 251 3.49 -5.00 -14.03
C LEU A 251 4.98 -5.02 -13.66
N THR A 252 5.32 -5.34 -12.42
CA THR A 252 6.72 -5.26 -11.95
C THR A 252 7.45 -6.59 -11.97
N GLY A 253 6.74 -7.71 -11.86
CA GLY A 253 7.32 -9.05 -11.72
C GLY A 253 7.06 -9.95 -12.91
N VAL A 254 5.78 -10.23 -13.19
CA VAL A 254 5.41 -11.24 -14.22
C VAL A 254 5.80 -10.79 -15.62
N LEU A 255 5.66 -9.50 -15.93
CA LEU A 255 5.98 -8.95 -17.25
C LEU A 255 7.45 -9.16 -17.64
N VAL A 256 8.36 -9.33 -16.67
CA VAL A 256 9.78 -9.60 -16.90
C VAL A 256 9.99 -10.92 -17.67
N PHE A 257 9.08 -11.89 -17.56
CA PHE A 257 9.18 -13.17 -18.27
C PHE A 257 8.59 -13.14 -19.68
N ILE A 258 7.78 -12.13 -20.00
CA ILE A 258 7.04 -12.07 -21.26
C ILE A 258 7.90 -11.37 -22.31
N LEU A 259 8.38 -12.12 -23.31
CA LEU A 259 9.13 -11.61 -24.47
C LEU A 259 10.25 -10.63 -24.10
N PRO A 260 11.16 -11.04 -23.20
CA PRO A 260 12.09 -10.13 -22.55
C PRO A 260 12.91 -9.31 -23.52
N GLY A 261 13.08 -8.02 -23.23
CA GLY A 261 13.93 -7.16 -24.06
C GLY A 261 13.32 -6.75 -25.41
N SER A 262 12.23 -7.38 -25.85
CA SER A 262 11.56 -7.08 -27.13
C SER A 262 10.52 -5.97 -27.04
N ALA A 263 10.11 -5.43 -28.20
CA ALA A 263 8.94 -4.54 -28.32
C ALA A 263 7.62 -5.24 -27.95
N GLY A 264 7.53 -6.57 -28.11
CA GLY A 264 6.36 -7.35 -27.73
C GLY A 264 6.04 -7.28 -26.25
N GLN A 265 7.06 -7.26 -25.37
CA GLN A 265 6.89 -7.05 -23.93
C GLN A 265 6.19 -5.72 -23.63
N ALA A 266 6.63 -4.64 -24.29
CA ALA A 266 6.03 -3.32 -24.13
C ALA A 266 4.59 -3.28 -24.66
N ALA A 267 4.31 -3.95 -25.78
CA ALA A 267 2.96 -4.07 -26.32
C ALA A 267 2.00 -4.79 -25.35
N VAL A 268 2.44 -5.88 -24.73
CA VAL A 268 1.65 -6.58 -23.68
C VAL A 268 1.41 -5.67 -22.47
N SER A 269 2.41 -4.88 -22.05
CA SER A 269 2.26 -3.88 -20.99
C SER A 269 1.18 -2.84 -21.31
N VAL A 270 1.17 -2.33 -22.54
CA VAL A 270 0.17 -1.36 -23.02
C VAL A 270 -1.23 -1.96 -22.95
N LEU A 271 -1.41 -3.17 -23.49
CA LEU A 271 -2.71 -3.86 -23.48
C LEU A 271 -3.20 -4.10 -22.05
N PHE A 272 -2.32 -4.54 -21.16
CA PHE A 272 -2.66 -4.78 -19.75
C PHE A 272 -3.05 -3.47 -19.03
N ALA A 273 -2.25 -2.41 -19.19
CA ALA A 273 -2.55 -1.09 -18.60
C ALA A 273 -3.87 -0.50 -19.13
N PHE A 274 -4.16 -0.68 -20.42
CA PHE A 274 -5.41 -0.24 -21.04
C PHE A 274 -6.62 -1.00 -20.45
N LEU A 275 -6.57 -2.33 -20.43
CA LEU A 275 -7.63 -3.18 -19.91
C LEU A 275 -7.94 -2.85 -18.44
N LEU A 276 -6.91 -2.69 -17.61
CA LEU A 276 -7.11 -2.30 -16.21
C LEU A 276 -7.69 -0.89 -16.06
N THR A 277 -7.32 0.05 -16.93
CA THR A 277 -7.92 1.39 -16.95
C THR A 277 -9.40 1.32 -17.32
N LEU A 278 -9.78 0.49 -18.30
CA LEU A 278 -11.19 0.26 -18.65
C LEU A 278 -11.97 -0.35 -17.48
N ILE A 279 -11.42 -1.38 -16.82
CA ILE A 279 -12.04 -2.01 -15.66
C ILE A 279 -12.19 -0.98 -14.52
N PHE A 280 -11.17 -0.14 -14.27
CA PHE A 280 -11.23 0.92 -13.26
C PHE A 280 -12.35 1.93 -13.56
N MET A 281 -12.49 2.35 -14.82
CA MET A 281 -13.55 3.26 -15.26
C MET A 281 -14.95 2.65 -15.13
N ALA A 282 -15.09 1.34 -15.35
CA ALA A 282 -16.35 0.62 -15.23
C ALA A 282 -16.75 0.40 -13.76
N VAL A 283 -15.81 -0.02 -12.91
CA VAL A 283 -16.08 -0.34 -11.50
C VAL A 283 -16.22 0.93 -10.64
N ARG A 284 -15.45 1.98 -10.93
CA ARG A 284 -15.34 3.21 -10.13
C ARG A 284 -15.25 2.94 -8.62
N PRO A 285 -14.15 2.28 -8.17
CA PRO A 285 -14.09 1.65 -6.85
C PRO A 285 -14.03 2.64 -5.69
N HIS A 286 -13.48 3.84 -5.87
CA HIS A 286 -13.28 4.79 -4.76
C HIS A 286 -14.57 5.53 -4.37
N ARG A 287 -14.68 5.88 -3.08
CA ARG A 287 -15.82 6.65 -2.53
C ARG A 287 -15.76 8.12 -2.94
N GLU A 288 -14.60 8.74 -2.74
CA GLU A 288 -14.42 10.16 -2.97
C GLU A 288 -14.11 10.47 -4.43
N HIS A 289 -14.80 11.45 -5.01
CA HIS A 289 -14.61 11.83 -6.41
C HIS A 289 -13.21 12.40 -6.69
N ALA A 290 -12.63 13.14 -5.75
CA ALA A 290 -11.29 13.70 -5.90
C ALA A 290 -10.24 12.59 -6.02
N MET A 291 -10.30 11.61 -5.11
CA MET A 291 -9.45 10.42 -5.11
C MET A 291 -9.68 9.58 -6.36
N GLN A 292 -10.93 9.31 -6.73
CA GLN A 292 -11.26 8.57 -7.95
C GLN A 292 -10.63 9.20 -9.21
N ARG A 293 -10.61 10.54 -9.33
CA ARG A 293 -9.98 11.25 -10.45
C ARG A 293 -8.45 11.12 -10.44
N GLN A 294 -7.82 11.17 -9.27
CA GLN A 294 -6.37 11.02 -9.17
C GLN A 294 -5.90 9.63 -9.59
N TYR A 295 -6.59 8.58 -9.14
CA TYR A 295 -6.25 7.21 -9.52
C TYR A 295 -6.49 6.95 -11.01
N LEU A 296 -7.55 7.55 -11.59
CA LEU A 296 -7.75 7.52 -13.03
C LEU A 296 -6.57 8.16 -13.77
N LEU A 297 -6.16 9.36 -13.35
CA LEU A 297 -5.05 10.08 -13.97
C LEU A 297 -3.73 9.30 -13.82
N GLY A 298 -3.49 8.66 -12.67
CA GLY A 298 -2.35 7.76 -12.48
C GLY A 298 -2.38 6.55 -13.43
N ALA A 299 -3.52 5.88 -13.58
CA ALA A 299 -3.68 4.75 -14.50
C ALA A 299 -3.44 5.16 -15.97
N VAL A 300 -3.95 6.35 -16.35
CA VAL A 300 -3.72 6.94 -17.68
C VAL A 300 -2.24 7.23 -17.92
N ILE A 301 -1.51 7.75 -16.93
CA ILE A 301 -0.05 7.95 -17.04
C ILE A 301 0.67 6.63 -17.26
N VAL A 302 0.34 5.58 -16.50
CA VAL A 302 0.96 4.25 -16.66
C VAL A 302 0.71 3.70 -18.07
N TYR A 303 -0.50 3.90 -18.61
CA TYR A 303 -0.83 3.54 -19.99
C TYR A 303 0.05 4.30 -21.01
N PHE A 304 0.12 5.64 -20.93
CA PHE A 304 0.95 6.44 -21.82
C PHE A 304 2.45 6.13 -21.66
N ALA A 305 2.92 5.90 -20.43
CA ALA A 305 4.30 5.49 -20.15
C ALA A 305 4.63 4.15 -20.81
N SER A 306 3.72 3.17 -20.74
CA SER A 306 3.86 1.89 -21.43
C SER A 306 3.88 2.06 -22.96
N MET A 307 3.07 2.97 -23.49
CA MET A 307 3.03 3.25 -24.93
C MET A 307 4.33 3.92 -25.40
N ASN A 308 4.88 4.83 -24.60
CA ASN A 308 6.18 5.43 -24.88
C ASN A 308 7.30 4.40 -24.86
N ALA A 309 7.28 3.45 -23.92
CA ALA A 309 8.23 2.34 -23.89
C ALA A 309 8.16 1.50 -25.17
N LEU A 310 6.95 1.26 -25.70
CA LEU A 310 6.76 0.59 -26.99
C LEU A 310 7.35 1.39 -28.15
N LEU A 311 7.12 2.71 -28.21
CA LEU A 311 7.64 3.59 -29.27
C LEU A 311 9.17 3.67 -29.29
N ILE A 312 9.80 3.62 -28.10
CA ILE A 312 11.26 3.56 -27.96
C ILE A 312 11.76 2.21 -28.46
N LYS A 313 11.13 1.10 -28.03
CA LYS A 313 11.51 -0.26 -28.42
C LYS A 313 11.31 -0.55 -29.90
N SER A 314 10.31 0.05 -30.53
CA SER A 314 10.06 -0.08 -31.98
C SER A 314 10.94 0.83 -32.83
N GLN A 315 11.79 1.66 -32.21
CA GLN A 315 12.67 2.63 -32.87
C GLN A 315 11.92 3.64 -33.75
N VAL A 316 10.62 3.85 -33.50
CA VAL A 316 9.77 4.80 -34.25
C VAL A 316 9.97 6.24 -33.78
N SER A 317 10.39 6.43 -32.52
CA SER A 317 10.55 7.75 -31.91
C SER A 317 12.01 8.24 -31.96
N GLY A 318 12.24 9.37 -32.64
CA GLY A 318 13.55 10.05 -32.66
C GLY A 318 13.88 10.77 -31.35
N ALA A 319 15.14 11.17 -31.17
CA ALA A 319 15.64 11.74 -29.92
C ALA A 319 14.86 12.98 -29.42
N GLN A 320 14.46 13.88 -30.33
CA GLN A 320 13.67 15.07 -29.98
C GLN A 320 12.26 14.69 -29.51
N SER A 321 11.61 13.74 -30.18
CA SER A 321 10.29 13.23 -29.79
C SER A 321 10.34 12.57 -28.42
N GLN A 322 11.37 11.76 -28.15
CA GLN A 322 11.59 11.15 -26.83
C GLN A 322 11.78 12.19 -25.72
N LEU A 323 12.51 13.27 -26.00
CA LEU A 323 12.71 14.37 -25.05
C LEU A 323 11.39 15.08 -24.72
N VAL A 324 10.61 15.46 -25.74
CA VAL A 324 9.32 16.16 -25.56
C VAL A 324 8.36 15.29 -24.75
N VAL A 325 8.23 14.03 -25.14
CA VAL A 325 7.40 13.04 -24.43
C VAL A 325 7.85 12.88 -22.98
N GLY A 326 9.16 12.81 -22.73
CA GLY A 326 9.73 12.74 -21.39
C GLY A 326 9.34 13.96 -20.54
N ILE A 327 9.50 15.18 -21.08
CA ILE A 327 9.13 16.43 -20.38
C ILE A 327 7.63 16.47 -20.06
N VAL A 328 6.78 16.09 -21.01
CA VAL A 328 5.32 16.04 -20.79
C VAL A 328 4.98 15.06 -19.66
N MET A 329 5.57 13.86 -19.65
CA MET A 329 5.36 12.88 -18.58
C MET A 329 5.83 13.41 -17.21
N ILE A 330 6.95 14.13 -17.15
CA ILE A 330 7.44 14.79 -15.92
C ILE A 330 6.44 15.82 -15.42
N ILE A 331 5.94 16.69 -16.29
CA ILE A 331 4.98 17.76 -15.93
C ILE A 331 3.71 17.15 -15.36
N ILE A 332 3.13 16.16 -16.05
CA ILE A 332 1.89 15.52 -15.61
C ILE A 332 2.11 14.78 -14.28
N SER A 333 3.22 14.06 -14.14
CA SER A 333 3.55 13.34 -12.90
C SER A 333 3.78 14.29 -11.72
N THR A 334 4.46 15.42 -11.96
CA THR A 334 4.69 16.45 -10.94
C THR A 334 3.38 17.11 -10.53
N ALA A 335 2.52 17.45 -11.48
CA ALA A 335 1.21 18.03 -11.21
C ALA A 335 0.33 17.08 -10.37
N LEU A 336 0.38 15.78 -10.65
CA LEU A 336 -0.29 14.76 -9.84
C LEU A 336 0.21 14.73 -8.40
N ILE A 337 1.53 14.74 -8.21
CA ILE A 337 2.16 14.73 -6.88
C ILE A 337 1.74 15.99 -6.12
N VAL A 338 1.83 17.16 -6.75
CA VAL A 338 1.40 18.44 -6.14
C VAL A 338 -0.08 18.40 -5.77
N ALA A 339 -0.95 17.90 -6.65
CA ALA A 339 -2.38 17.77 -6.35
C ALA A 339 -2.65 16.81 -5.18
N ALA A 340 -1.91 15.71 -5.09
CA ALA A 340 -2.02 14.77 -3.98
C ALA A 340 -1.55 15.39 -2.65
N VAL A 341 -0.39 16.07 -2.66
CA VAL A 341 0.14 16.78 -1.48
C VAL A 341 -0.79 17.92 -1.05
N ALA A 342 -1.32 18.69 -2.00
CA ALA A 342 -2.26 19.75 -1.68
C ALA A 342 -3.51 19.20 -0.99
N GLN A 343 -4.10 18.12 -1.51
CA GLN A 343 -5.27 17.48 -0.90
C GLN A 343 -4.99 16.96 0.50
N THR A 344 -3.84 16.32 0.74
CA THR A 344 -3.49 15.87 2.10
C THR A 344 -3.29 17.05 3.04
N LEU A 345 -2.62 18.12 2.62
CA LEU A 345 -2.44 19.34 3.40
C LEU A 345 -3.77 20.04 3.73
N TYR A 346 -4.68 20.13 2.76
CA TYR A 346 -6.03 20.67 2.99
C TYR A 346 -6.80 19.80 3.99
N GLY A 347 -6.71 18.47 3.87
CA GLY A 347 -7.32 17.54 4.82
C GLY A 347 -6.77 17.69 6.24
N VAL A 348 -5.44 17.83 6.40
CA VAL A 348 -4.80 18.11 7.70
C VAL A 348 -5.29 19.44 8.27
N ALA A 349 -5.27 20.50 7.46
CA ALA A 349 -5.65 21.83 7.91
C ALA A 349 -7.12 21.88 8.37
N ASP A 350 -8.02 21.18 7.69
CA ASP A 350 -9.43 21.10 8.07
C ASP A 350 -9.62 20.35 9.39
N LEU A 351 -8.85 19.27 9.61
CA LEU A 351 -8.85 18.55 10.88
C LEU A 351 -8.34 19.38 12.05
N VAL A 352 -7.26 20.15 11.85
CA VAL A 352 -6.71 21.04 12.88
C VAL A 352 -7.73 22.11 13.23
N ARG A 353 -8.35 22.76 12.22
CA ARG A 353 -9.40 23.77 12.43
C ARG A 353 -10.66 23.19 13.09
N GLY A 354 -11.01 21.95 12.79
CA GLY A 354 -12.12 21.25 13.43
C GLY A 354 -11.86 20.93 14.90
N SER A 355 -10.60 20.62 15.27
CA SER A 355 -10.19 20.37 16.64
C SER A 355 -10.22 21.63 17.52
N GLU A 356 -9.92 22.80 16.95
CA GLU A 356 -9.97 24.09 17.66
C GLU A 356 -11.40 24.58 17.93
N ARG A 357 -12.40 24.08 17.20
CA ARG A 357 -13.81 24.47 17.38
C ARG A 357 -14.57 23.69 18.46
N GLN A 358 -13.96 22.69 19.11
CA GLN A 358 -14.59 22.05 20.28
C GLN A 358 -14.35 22.91 21.53
N PRO A 359 -15.38 23.52 22.13
CA PRO A 359 -15.21 24.29 23.36
C PRO A 359 -14.81 23.35 24.50
N SER A 360 -13.84 23.78 25.32
CA SER A 360 -13.51 23.13 26.59
C SER A 360 -14.80 22.88 27.41
N PRO A 361 -14.97 21.72 28.07
CA PRO A 361 -16.06 21.57 29.03
C PRO A 361 -15.83 22.59 30.15
N GLY A 362 -16.63 23.66 30.15
CA GLY A 362 -16.67 24.61 31.25
C GLY A 362 -17.02 23.89 32.56
N PRO A 363 -16.64 24.46 33.72
CA PRO A 363 -16.91 23.83 35.00
C PRO A 363 -18.41 23.56 35.16
N LEU A 364 -18.74 22.34 35.58
CA LEU A 364 -20.10 21.86 35.83
C LEU A 364 -20.82 22.79 36.82
N GLY A 365 -21.65 23.69 36.30
CA GLY A 365 -22.67 24.40 37.07
C GLY A 365 -23.90 23.50 37.29
N PRO A 366 -24.63 23.67 38.40
CA PRO A 366 -25.70 22.76 38.78
C PRO A 366 -26.85 22.78 37.76
N SER A 367 -27.29 21.57 37.44
CA SER A 367 -28.33 21.23 36.48
C SER A 367 -29.66 21.92 36.77
N ASN A 368 -30.16 22.71 35.82
CA ASN A 368 -31.58 23.01 35.70
C ASN A 368 -32.15 22.28 34.48
N PHE A 369 -33.02 21.33 34.78
CA PHE A 369 -33.97 20.72 33.84
C PHE A 369 -34.94 21.79 33.35
N THR A 370 -35.00 22.04 32.04
CA THR A 370 -36.22 22.54 31.39
C THR A 370 -36.35 21.95 29.99
N ALA A 371 -37.55 21.47 29.74
CA ALA A 371 -38.01 20.81 28.53
C ALA A 371 -38.23 21.81 27.37
N GLY A 372 -38.17 21.32 26.12
CA GLY A 372 -38.90 21.95 25.02
C GLY A 372 -38.13 22.12 23.70
N GLN A 373 -38.57 21.33 22.69
CA GLN A 373 -38.75 21.73 21.27
C GLN A 373 -37.55 21.64 20.28
N PRO A 374 -37.81 21.59 18.95
CA PRO A 374 -37.83 20.35 18.16
C PRO A 374 -36.76 20.27 17.05
N ARG A 375 -36.62 19.07 16.46
CA ARG A 375 -35.71 18.73 15.35
C ARG A 375 -35.94 19.59 14.09
N PRO A 376 -34.89 20.05 13.39
CA PRO A 376 -35.02 20.50 12.01
C PRO A 376 -34.97 19.31 11.04
N GLN A 377 -35.90 19.32 10.10
CA GLN A 377 -36.00 18.45 8.94
C GLN A 377 -34.88 18.80 7.94
N CYS A 378 -34.23 17.79 7.35
CA CYS A 378 -33.37 17.97 6.18
C CYS A 378 -34.24 18.02 4.92
N ALA A 379 -34.09 19.09 4.14
CA ALA A 379 -34.45 19.15 2.73
C ALA A 379 -33.25 18.70 1.88
#